data_AF-E3D153-F1
#
_entry.id   AF-E3D153-F1
#
_cell.length_a   1.000
_cell.length_b   1.000
_cell.length_c   1.000
_cell.angle_alpha   90.00
_cell.angle_beta   90.00
_cell.angle_gamma   90.00
#
_symmetry.space_group_name_H-M   'P 1'
#
loop_
_entity.id
_entity.type
_entity.pdbx_description
1 polymer ?
#
loop_
_entity_poly.entity_id
_entity_poly.type
_entity_poly.pdbx_seq_one_letter_code
_entity_poly.pdbx_strand_id
1 'polypeptide(L)'
;MYLVALLLLGGILWQGLVSVHPFGDPGEVPMDQYYLEKAQPEKAANNVVTAIVFDYRGFDTLGEGAVLFTAICSVAALFRQGGHGK
;
A
#
# COMPACT_ATOMS: atom_id res chain seq x y z
N MET A 1 15.71 -11.88 -27.17
CA MET A 1 15.24 -10.75 -26.34
C MET A 1 14.38 -11.20 -25.16
N TYR A 2 13.27 -11.93 -25.36
CA TYR A 2 12.41 -12.36 -24.23
C TYR A 2 13.10 -13.26 -23.20
N LEU A 3 13.91 -14.24 -23.63
CA LEU A 3 14.66 -15.10 -22.70
C LEU A 3 15.65 -14.30 -21.84
N VAL A 4 16.35 -13.34 -22.47
CA VAL A 4 17.28 -12.44 -21.78
C VAL A 4 16.53 -11.56 -20.78
N ALA A 5 15.37 -11.02 -21.16
CA ALA A 5 14.52 -10.22 -20.26
C ALA A 5 14.02 -11.03 -19.04
N LEU A 6 13.63 -12.30 -19.25
CA LEU A 6 13.22 -13.19 -18.16
C LEU A 6 14.37 -13.50 -17.20
N LEU A 7 15.57 -13.76 -17.71
CA LEU A 7 16.75 -14.00 -16.87
C LEU A 7 17.15 -12.76 -16.07
N LEU A 8 17.05 -11.57 -16.67
CA LEU A 8 17.31 -10.31 -15.99
C LEU A 8 16.27 -10.03 -14.88
N LEU A 9 14.97 -10.16 -15.19
CA LEU A 9 13.91 -9.98 -14.20
C LEU A 9 14.03 -11.00 -13.07
N GLY A 10 14.23 -12.28 -13.41
CA GLY A 10 14.42 -13.35 -12.44
C GLY A 10 15.63 -13.11 -11.55
N GLY A 11 16.76 -12.67 -12.12
CA GLY A 11 17.96 -12.32 -11.38
C GLY A 11 17.74 -11.14 -10.42
N ILE A 12 17.04 -10.09 -10.85
CA ILE A 12 16.71 -8.92 -10.01
C ILE A 12 15.81 -9.34 -8.84
N LEU A 13 14.77 -10.14 -9.11
CA LEU A 13 13.86 -10.64 -8.07
C LEU A 13 14.59 -11.55 -7.08
N TRP A 14 15.46 -12.43 -7.57
CA TRP A 14 16.29 -13.30 -6.75
C TRP A 14 17.23 -12.50 -5.85
N GLN A 15 17.89 -11.48 -6.40
CA GLN A 15 18.74 -10.58 -5.62
C GLN A 15 17.95 -9.85 -4.53
N GLY A 16 16.72 -9.40 -4.83
CA GLY A 16 15.83 -8.80 -3.85
C GLY A 16 15.53 -9.73 -2.68
N LEU A 17 15.29 -11.02 -2.96
CA LEU A 17 15.03 -12.03 -1.94
C LEU A 17 16.25 -12.31 -1.04
N VAL A 18 17.44 -12.39 -1.64
CA VAL A 18 18.70 -12.63 -0.91
C VAL A 18 19.07 -11.43 -0.03
N SER A 19 18.65 -10.23 -0.39
CA SER A 19 18.91 -8.99 0.37
C SER A 19 17.94 -8.72 1.52
N VAL A 20 16.93 -9.58 1.76
CA VAL A 20 15.99 -9.40 2.87
C VAL A 20 16.70 -9.65 4.21
N HIS A 21 16.42 -8.82 5.21
CA HIS A 21 16.95 -9.00 6.55
C HIS A 21 16.54 -10.36 7.15
N PRO A 22 17.40 -10.98 7.98
CA PRO A 22 17.03 -12.17 8.73
C PRO A 22 15.79 -11.93 9.59
N PHE A 23 15.01 -12.99 9.78
CA PHE A 23 13.82 -12.90 10.63
C PHE A 23 14.21 -12.48 12.06
N GLY A 24 13.53 -11.45 12.58
CA GLY A 24 13.76 -10.92 13.93
C GLY A 24 14.83 -9.83 14.01
N ASP A 25 15.51 -9.50 12.91
CA ASP A 25 16.44 -8.37 12.83
C ASP A 25 15.89 -7.30 11.87
N PRO A 26 15.18 -6.28 12.38
CA PRO A 26 14.67 -5.20 11.53
C PRO A 26 15.78 -4.25 11.04
N GLY A 27 17.02 -4.37 11.53
CA GLY A 27 18.09 -3.41 11.27
C GLY A 27 17.83 -2.05 11.95
N GLU A 28 18.39 -0.98 11.38
CA GLU A 28 18.19 0.38 11.87
C GLU A 28 16.88 0.98 11.34
N VAL A 29 15.82 0.93 12.17
CA VAL A 29 14.46 1.42 11.84
C VAL A 29 14.03 2.59 12.73
N PRO A 30 14.58 3.80 12.55
CA PRO A 30 14.26 4.95 13.40
C PRO A 30 12.79 5.41 13.28
N MET A 31 12.15 5.17 12.14
CA MET A 31 10.75 5.51 11.90
C MET A 31 9.80 4.59 12.68
N ASP A 32 10.06 3.29 12.70
CA ASP A 32 9.25 2.31 13.44
C ASP A 32 9.22 2.65 14.93
N GLN A 33 10.38 2.99 15.50
CA GLN A 33 10.52 3.37 16.91
C GLN A 33 9.78 4.66 17.21
N TYR A 34 9.86 5.65 16.32
CA TYR A 34 9.07 6.87 16.45
C TYR A 34 7.57 6.56 16.53
N TYR A 35 7.03 5.73 15.63
CA TYR A 35 5.60 5.40 15.67
C TYR A 35 5.20 4.60 16.91
N LEU A 36 6.03 3.66 17.36
CA LEU A 36 5.76 2.89 18.57
C LEU A 36 5.71 3.78 19.82
N GLU A 37 6.62 4.75 19.93
CA GLU A 37 6.69 5.64 21.08
C GLU A 37 5.66 6.78 21.04
N LYS A 38 5.28 7.23 19.83
CA LYS A 38 4.49 8.46 19.64
C LYS A 38 3.03 8.27 19.27
N ALA A 39 2.63 7.11 18.75
CA ALA A 39 1.24 6.89 18.32
C ALA A 39 0.23 7.12 19.46
N GLN A 40 0.53 6.64 20.66
CA GLN A 40 -0.36 6.83 21.81
C GLN A 40 -0.41 8.29 22.31
N PRO A 41 0.70 8.97 22.61
CA PRO A 41 0.64 10.35 23.11
C PRO A 41 0.19 11.38 22.06
N GLU A 42 0.48 11.16 20.77
CA GLU A 42 0.13 12.12 19.71
C GLU A 42 -1.27 11.91 19.12
N LYS A 43 -1.72 10.64 19.01
CA LYS A 43 -2.96 10.27 18.30
C LYS A 43 -4.00 9.58 19.19
N ALA A 44 -3.71 9.39 20.47
CA ALA A 44 -4.56 8.66 21.41
C ALA A 44 -4.96 7.26 20.91
N ALA A 45 -4.08 6.63 20.13
CA ALA A 45 -4.33 5.36 19.46
C ALA A 45 -3.55 4.22 20.11
N ASN A 46 -4.27 3.32 20.79
CA ASN A 46 -3.70 2.08 21.32
C ASN A 46 -3.23 1.12 20.21
N ASN A 47 -3.82 1.23 19.02
CA ASN A 47 -3.44 0.43 17.86
C ASN A 47 -2.55 1.28 16.94
N VAL A 48 -1.25 1.03 17.01
CA VAL A 48 -0.23 1.73 16.21
C VAL A 48 -0.48 1.54 14.71
N VAL A 49 -0.95 0.37 14.28
CA VAL A 49 -1.24 0.11 12.85
C VAL A 49 -2.36 1.02 12.35
N THR A 50 -3.44 1.16 13.12
CA THR A 50 -4.55 2.05 12.76
C THR A 50 -4.10 3.52 12.77
N ALA A 51 -3.28 3.92 13.74
CA ALA A 51 -2.69 5.27 13.78
C ALA A 51 -1.83 5.55 12.53
N ILE A 52 -1.05 4.56 12.09
CA ILE A 52 -0.24 4.72 10.87
C ILE A 52 -1.15 4.87 9.65
N VAL A 53 -2.09 3.96 9.43
CA VAL A 53 -2.93 3.94 8.22
C VAL A 53 -3.86 5.14 8.13
N PHE A 54 -4.45 5.59 9.24
CA PHE A 54 -5.44 6.68 9.22
C PHE A 54 -4.88 8.06 9.60
N ASP A 55 -3.87 8.15 10.48
CA ASP A 55 -3.32 9.44 10.89
C ASP A 55 -2.00 9.77 10.20
N TYR A 56 -0.93 9.00 10.44
CA TYR A 56 0.40 9.34 9.92
C TYR A 56 0.49 9.23 8.38
N ARG A 57 -0.17 8.23 7.81
CA ARG A 57 -0.22 7.95 6.37
C ARG A 57 -1.65 7.97 5.83
N GLY A 58 -2.51 8.79 6.43
CA GLY A 58 -3.91 8.93 6.03
C GLY A 58 -4.11 9.33 4.56
N PHE A 59 -3.14 10.01 3.95
CA PHE A 59 -3.20 10.37 2.53
C PHE A 59 -3.11 9.15 1.60
N ASP A 60 -2.31 8.14 1.94
CA ASP A 60 -2.21 6.90 1.16
C ASP A 60 -3.56 6.15 1.20
N THR A 61 -4.18 6.06 2.38
CA THR A 61 -5.50 5.45 2.59
C THR A 61 -6.64 6.23 1.93
N LEU A 62 -6.56 7.57 1.90
CA LEU A 62 -7.49 8.41 1.15
C LEU A 62 -7.36 8.13 -0.36
N GLY A 63 -6.14 7.92 -0.85
CA GLY A 63 -5.86 7.48 -2.21
C GLY A 63 -6.48 6.11 -2.52
N GLU A 64 -6.31 5.13 -1.63
CA GLU A 64 -6.96 3.81 -1.76
C GLU A 64 -8.49 3.96 -1.85
N GLY A 65 -9.08 4.80 -0.98
CA GLY A 65 -10.50 5.12 -1.01
C GLY A 65 -10.94 5.76 -2.33
N ALA A 66 -10.16 6.69 -2.87
CA ALA A 66 -10.43 7.35 -4.15
C ALA A 66 -10.35 6.37 -5.34
N VAL A 67 -9.40 5.42 -5.31
CA VAL A 67 -9.29 4.36 -6.32
C VAL A 67 -10.51 3.46 -6.29
N LEU A 68 -10.93 2.99 -5.11
CA LEU A 68 -12.12 2.15 -4.97
C LEU A 68 -13.40 2.89 -5.37
N PHE A 69 -13.55 4.15 -4.96
CA PHE A 69 -14.67 5.00 -5.37
C PHE A 69 -14.72 5.14 -6.89
N THR A 70 -13.58 5.46 -7.51
CA THR A 70 -13.47 5.57 -8.97
C THR A 70 -13.84 4.26 -9.65
N ALA A 71 -13.35 3.12 -9.16
CA ALA A 71 -13.67 1.80 -9.72
C ALA A 71 -15.17 1.52 -9.70
N ILE A 72 -15.84 1.82 -8.58
CA ILE A 72 -17.30 1.66 -8.44
C ILE A 72 -18.03 2.60 -9.42
N CYS A 73 -17.64 3.87 -9.48
CA CYS A 73 -18.21 4.84 -10.42
C CYS A 73 -18.04 4.41 -11.88
N SER A 74 -16.87 3.88 -12.26
CA SER A 74 -16.61 3.38 -13.61
C SER A 74 -17.51 2.21 -13.98
N VAL A 75 -17.66 1.23 -13.07
CA VAL A 75 -18.57 0.09 -13.28
C VAL A 75 -20.01 0.58 -13.40
N ALA A 76 -20.48 1.45 -12.49
CA ALA A 76 -21.82 2.00 -12.52
C ALA A 76 -22.11 2.78 -13.82
N ALA A 77 -21.14 3.56 -14.30
CA ALA A 77 -21.24 4.30 -15.55
C ALA A 77 -21.33 3.37 -16.77
N LEU A 78 -20.56 2.28 -16.80
CA LEU A 78 -20.54 1.29 -17.89
C LEU A 78 -21.86 0.50 -17.98
N PHE A 79 -22.43 0.12 -16.84
CA PHE A 79 -23.69 -0.65 -16.78
C PHE A 79 -24.95 0.24 -16.74
N ARG A 80 -24.81 1.56 -16.80
CA ARG A 80 -25.94 2.46 -16.91
C ARG A 80 -26.65 2.23 -18.25
N GLN A 81 -27.83 1.62 -18.22
CA GLN A 81 -28.68 1.52 -19.41
C GLN A 81 -28.93 2.93 -19.94
N GLY A 82 -28.44 3.20 -21.15
CA GLY A 82 -28.87 4.38 -21.90
C GLY A 82 -30.37 4.25 -22.07
N GLY A 83 -31.12 5.23 -21.57
CA GLY A 83 -32.55 5.28 -21.84
C GLY A 83 -32.73 5.13 -23.34
N HIS A 84 -33.35 4.02 -23.77
CA HIS A 84 -33.76 3.81 -25.15
C HIS A 84 -34.75 4.94 -25.47
N GLY A 85 -34.21 6.04 -25.99
CA GLY A 85 -35.00 7.06 -26.63
C GLY A 85 -35.51 6.46 -27.93
N LYS A 86 -36.79 6.07 -27.91
CA LYS A 86 -37.68 5.75 -29.04
C LYS A 86 -37.06 5.01 -30.22
#